data_AF-A0A355VVG4-F1
#
_entry.id   AF-A0A355VVG4-F1
#
_cell.length_a   1.000
_cell.length_b   1.000
_cell.length_c   1.000
_cell.angle_alpha   90.00
_cell.angle_beta   90.00
_cell.angle_gamma   90.00
#
_symmetry.space_group_name_H-M   'P 1'
#
loop_
_entity.id
_entity.type
_entity.pdbx_description
1 polymer ?
#
loop_
_entity_poly.entity_id
_entity_poly.type
_entity_poly.pdbx_seq_one_letter_code
_entity_poly.pdbx_strand_id
1 'polypeptide(L)'
;MEIHKTQFNVEEMLKTLKAIAEPLSHKNNNKLIFLAEESIGEIISDEGKLKQSLLNLLSNASKFTKNGNITLGCYTKQKNKESPVYLIFSVSDTGCGIPEPKQIKLFNAFSQADSSVTKEYGGTGLGLTITKQFCELMGGDVHIKSIYGKGSTFKINIPLCRPMVQIKKKVIAN
;
A
#
# COMPACT_ATOMS: atom_id res chain seq x y z
N MET A 1 -7.53 -18.33 -3.95
CA MET A 1 -6.24 -17.61 -3.81
C MET A 1 -5.67 -17.98 -2.46
N GLU A 2 -4.41 -18.38 -2.40
CA GLU A 2 -3.73 -18.79 -1.15
C GLU A 2 -2.72 -17.73 -0.70
N ILE A 3 -2.43 -17.69 0.61
CA ILE A 3 -1.40 -16.84 1.20
C ILE A 3 -0.14 -17.67 1.44
N HIS A 4 1.01 -17.11 1.06
CA HIS A 4 2.31 -17.67 1.35
C HIS A 4 3.05 -16.73 2.30
N LYS A 5 2.97 -17.00 3.59
CA LYS A 5 3.65 -16.17 4.60
C LYS A 5 5.15 -16.45 4.59
N THR A 6 5.94 -15.41 4.41
CA THR A 6 7.40 -15.42 4.52
C THR A 6 7.85 -14.40 5.55
N GLN A 7 9.04 -14.60 6.11
CA GLN A 7 9.72 -13.59 6.90
C GLN A 7 10.53 -12.69 5.96
N PHE A 8 10.36 -11.37 6.07
CA PHE A 8 11.10 -10.41 5.25
C PHE A 8 11.27 -9.07 5.96
N ASN A 9 12.26 -8.29 5.55
CA ASN A 9 12.53 -6.95 6.06
C ASN A 9 11.69 -5.89 5.32
N VAL A 10 10.94 -5.07 6.06
CA VAL A 10 10.05 -4.06 5.47
C VAL A 10 10.85 -2.96 4.76
N GLU A 11 11.98 -2.54 5.30
CA GLU A 11 12.81 -1.50 4.71
C GLU A 11 13.39 -1.93 3.34
N GLU A 12 13.81 -3.19 3.19
CA GLU A 12 14.26 -3.76 1.91
C GLU A 12 13.14 -3.86 0.87
N MET A 13 11.94 -4.28 1.29
CA MET A 13 10.77 -4.27 0.43
C MET A 13 10.45 -2.85 -0.06
N LEU A 14 10.48 -1.85 0.83
CA LEU A 14 10.24 -0.44 0.47
C LEU A 14 11.30 0.10 -0.50
N LYS A 15 12.58 -0.27 -0.34
CA LYS A 15 13.64 0.07 -1.29
C LYS A 15 13.39 -0.51 -2.68
N THR A 16 12.93 -1.76 -2.74
CA THR A 16 12.57 -2.41 -4.02
C THR A 16 11.40 -1.68 -4.68
N LEU A 17 10.35 -1.38 -3.91
CA LEU A 17 9.19 -0.62 -4.40
C LEU A 17 9.60 0.77 -4.92
N LYS A 18 10.53 1.44 -4.23
CA LYS A 18 11.11 2.71 -4.68
C LYS A 18 11.75 2.59 -6.05
N ALA A 19 12.68 1.64 -6.21
CA ALA A 19 13.39 1.47 -7.47
C ALA A 19 12.44 1.23 -8.66
N ILE A 20 11.34 0.51 -8.43
CA ILE A 20 10.32 0.24 -9.46
C ILE A 20 9.41 1.45 -9.72
N ALA A 21 9.02 2.19 -8.68
CA ALA A 21 8.04 3.28 -8.78
C ALA A 21 8.64 4.63 -9.21
N GLU A 22 9.94 4.85 -9.00
CA GLU A 22 10.65 6.06 -9.44
C GLU A 22 10.46 6.34 -10.94
N PRO A 23 10.77 5.42 -11.88
CA PRO A 23 10.59 5.67 -13.32
C PRO A 23 9.12 5.88 -13.70
N LEU A 24 8.18 5.21 -13.01
CA LEU A 24 6.74 5.40 -13.25
C LEU A 24 6.31 6.82 -12.90
N SER A 25 6.84 7.38 -11.82
CA SER A 25 6.55 8.74 -11.36
C SER A 25 7.11 9.78 -12.32
N HIS A 26 8.33 9.58 -12.83
CA HIS A 26 8.97 10.49 -13.78
C HIS A 26 8.25 10.59 -15.13
N LYS A 27 7.56 9.54 -15.57
CA LYS A 27 6.81 9.54 -16.85
C LYS A 27 5.81 10.71 -16.95
N ASN A 28 5.25 11.14 -15.82
CA ASN A 28 4.32 12.27 -15.73
C ASN A 28 4.92 13.47 -14.96
N ASN A 29 6.25 13.54 -14.88
CA ASN A 29 7.00 14.58 -14.17
C ASN A 29 6.59 14.71 -12.68
N ASN A 30 6.30 13.59 -12.03
CA ASN A 30 5.97 13.57 -10.61
C ASN A 30 7.21 13.31 -9.76
N LYS A 31 7.24 13.88 -8.55
CA LYS A 31 8.23 13.59 -7.53
C LYS A 31 7.73 12.48 -6.61
N LEU A 32 8.55 11.46 -6.39
CA LEU A 32 8.27 10.38 -5.45
C LEU A 32 8.94 10.65 -4.10
N ILE A 33 8.18 10.53 -3.01
CA ILE A 33 8.60 10.81 -1.64
C ILE A 33 8.34 9.58 -0.79
N PHE A 34 9.28 9.24 0.10
CA PHE A 34 9.14 8.11 1.03
C PHE A 34 9.15 8.63 2.46
N LEU A 35 8.14 8.23 3.24
CA LEU A 35 7.98 8.55 4.65
C LEU A 35 7.75 7.27 5.45
N ALA A 36 8.82 6.62 5.89
CA ALA A 36 8.73 5.40 6.68
C ALA A 36 9.16 5.68 8.13
N GLU A 37 8.44 5.12 9.10
CA GLU A 37 8.93 5.00 10.48
C GLU A 37 10.24 4.20 10.47
N GLU A 38 11.24 4.71 11.16
CA GLU A 38 12.45 3.94 11.45
C GLU A 38 12.06 2.73 12.32
N SER A 39 12.69 1.58 12.10
CA SER A 39 12.61 0.38 12.96
C SER A 39 11.34 -0.50 12.90
N ILE A 40 10.66 -0.59 11.74
CA ILE A 40 9.59 -1.58 11.57
C ILE A 40 10.17 -3.00 11.63
N GLY A 41 11.30 -3.21 10.93
CA GLY A 41 12.09 -4.43 10.94
C GLY A 41 11.46 -5.59 10.17
N GLU A 42 11.70 -6.81 10.65
CA GLU A 42 11.20 -8.03 10.01
C GLU A 42 9.76 -8.35 10.40
N ILE A 43 8.98 -8.79 9.42
CA ILE A 43 7.59 -9.20 9.59
C ILE A 43 7.32 -10.53 8.92
N ILE A 44 6.23 -11.20 9.33
CA ILE A 44 5.71 -12.42 8.70
C ILE A 44 4.41 -12.09 7.98
N SER A 45 4.44 -12.07 6.65
CA SER A 45 3.27 -11.84 5.80
C SER A 45 3.53 -12.36 4.37
N ASP A 46 2.61 -12.14 3.43
CA ASP A 46 2.83 -12.44 2.01
C ASP A 46 3.48 -11.23 1.31
N GLU A 47 4.82 -11.25 1.23
CA GLU A 47 5.59 -10.16 0.63
C GLU A 47 5.19 -9.89 -0.83
N GLY A 48 4.95 -10.96 -1.61
CA GLY A 48 4.59 -10.85 -3.01
C GLY A 48 3.26 -10.12 -3.21
N LYS A 49 2.23 -10.49 -2.43
CA LYS A 49 0.92 -9.83 -2.49
C LYS A 49 0.96 -8.40 -1.98
N LEU A 50 1.79 -8.10 -0.97
CA LEU A 50 2.01 -6.73 -0.51
C LEU A 50 2.68 -5.87 -1.57
N LYS A 51 3.78 -6.36 -2.17
CA LYS A 51 4.46 -5.66 -3.27
C LYS A 51 3.51 -5.40 -4.44
N GLN A 52 2.74 -6.42 -4.86
CA GLN A 52 1.77 -6.28 -5.94
C GLN A 52 0.69 -5.24 -5.64
N SER A 53 0.16 -5.25 -4.41
CA SER A 53 -0.85 -4.28 -3.96
C SER A 53 -0.30 -2.86 -3.96
N LEU A 54 0.92 -2.67 -3.43
CA LEU A 54 1.57 -1.36 -3.35
C LEU A 54 1.97 -0.83 -4.73
N LEU A 55 2.47 -1.68 -5.63
CA LEU A 55 2.77 -1.31 -7.02
C LEU A 55 1.51 -0.91 -7.79
N ASN A 56 0.39 -1.58 -7.54
CA ASN A 56 -0.90 -1.17 -8.11
C ASN A 56 -1.31 0.23 -7.61
N LEU A 57 -1.17 0.52 -6.31
CA LEU A 57 -1.49 1.85 -5.79
C LEU A 57 -0.53 2.93 -6.31
N LEU A 58 0.78 2.65 -6.33
CA LEU A 58 1.81 3.56 -6.82
C LEU A 58 1.64 3.86 -8.31
N SER A 59 1.38 2.84 -9.14
CA SER A 59 1.14 3.03 -10.57
C SER A 59 -0.13 3.86 -10.84
N ASN A 60 -1.20 3.67 -10.06
CA ASN A 60 -2.39 4.53 -10.14
C ASN A 60 -2.06 5.97 -9.76
N ALA A 61 -1.35 6.20 -8.67
CA ALA A 61 -0.90 7.54 -8.25
C ALA A 61 -0.05 8.22 -9.34
N SER A 62 0.92 7.49 -9.93
CA SER A 62 1.76 7.97 -11.03
C SER A 62 0.96 8.30 -12.28
N LYS A 63 -0.07 7.50 -12.59
CA LYS A 63 -0.92 7.67 -13.77
C LYS A 63 -1.83 8.90 -13.67
N PHE A 64 -2.43 9.13 -12.50
CA PHE A 64 -3.45 10.17 -12.30
C PHE A 64 -2.91 11.49 -11.75
N THR A 65 -1.60 11.57 -11.50
CA THR A 65 -0.89 12.79 -11.12
C THR A 65 0.00 13.24 -12.26
N LYS A 66 0.05 14.54 -12.52
CA LYS A 66 0.98 15.17 -13.47
C LYS A 66 1.61 16.39 -12.81
N ASN A 67 2.93 16.55 -12.93
CA ASN A 67 3.69 17.64 -12.32
C ASN A 67 3.44 17.78 -10.80
N GLY A 68 3.24 16.66 -10.10
CA GLY A 68 2.83 16.65 -8.69
C GLY A 68 3.72 15.80 -7.81
N ASN A 69 3.21 15.46 -6.63
CA ASN A 69 3.90 14.63 -5.65
C ASN A 69 3.15 13.32 -5.42
N ILE A 70 3.92 12.26 -5.23
CA ILE A 70 3.44 10.95 -4.80
C ILE A 70 4.23 10.58 -3.54
N THR A 71 3.55 10.18 -2.49
CA THR A 71 4.17 9.83 -1.21
C THR A 71 3.82 8.40 -0.84
N LEU A 72 4.84 7.55 -0.67
CA LEU A 72 4.71 6.25 -0.01
C LEU A 72 5.06 6.38 1.47
N GLY A 73 4.05 6.22 2.32
CA GLY A 73 4.17 6.18 3.77
C GLY A 73 4.17 4.75 4.30
N CYS A 74 4.91 4.49 5.38
CA CYS A 74 4.90 3.22 6.10
C CYS A 74 5.05 3.47 7.61
N TYR A 75 4.08 3.04 8.41
CA TYR A 75 4.09 3.29 9.86
C TYR A 75 3.26 2.24 10.60
N THR A 76 3.50 2.10 11.90
CA THR A 76 2.72 1.23 12.77
C THR A 76 1.62 2.00 13.49
N LYS A 77 0.51 1.33 13.80
CA LYS A 77 -0.56 1.92 14.59
C LYS A 77 -1.17 0.89 15.54
N GLN A 78 -1.34 1.29 16.79
CA GLN A 78 -2.02 0.52 17.82
C GLN A 78 -3.10 1.41 18.44
N LYS A 79 -4.34 0.90 18.61
CA LYS A 79 -5.44 1.69 19.18
C LYS A 79 -5.28 1.90 20.68
N ASN A 80 -4.85 0.86 21.40
CA ASN A 80 -4.53 0.85 22.82
C ASN A 80 -3.57 -0.33 23.09
N LYS A 81 -3.01 -0.43 24.30
CA LYS A 81 -2.00 -1.44 24.65
C LYS A 81 -2.46 -2.90 24.45
N GLU A 82 -3.76 -3.15 24.47
CA GLU A 82 -4.37 -4.48 24.34
C GLU A 82 -4.76 -4.82 22.90
N SER A 83 -4.79 -3.83 22.00
CA SER A 83 -5.15 -4.03 20.60
C SER A 83 -3.98 -4.60 19.80
N PRO A 84 -4.25 -5.37 18.74
CA PRO A 84 -3.20 -5.74 17.80
C PRO A 84 -2.56 -4.49 17.19
N VAL A 85 -1.25 -4.57 16.96
CA VAL A 85 -0.51 -3.56 16.20
C VAL A 85 -0.77 -3.82 14.73
N TYR A 86 -1.07 -2.76 13.97
CA TYR A 86 -1.20 -2.81 12.52
C TYR A 86 -0.02 -2.13 11.86
N LEU A 87 0.45 -2.71 10.76
CA LEU A 87 1.34 -2.07 9.83
C LEU A 87 0.50 -1.38 8.75
N ILE A 88 0.73 -0.09 8.55
CA ILE A 88 -0.02 0.76 7.62
C ILE A 88 0.92 1.24 6.52
N PHE A 89 0.55 0.96 5.28
CA PHE A 89 1.13 1.56 4.09
C PHE A 89 0.16 2.59 3.53
N SER A 90 0.64 3.79 3.21
CA SER A 90 -0.17 4.82 2.57
C SER A 90 0.43 5.27 1.25
N VAL A 91 -0.37 5.34 0.20
CA VAL A 91 0.02 5.98 -1.07
C VAL A 91 -0.84 7.22 -1.25
N SER A 92 -0.21 8.39 -1.16
CA SER A 92 -0.85 9.70 -1.32
C SER A 92 -0.38 10.37 -2.61
N ASP A 93 -1.29 11.00 -3.33
CA ASP A 93 -1.02 11.71 -4.57
C ASP A 93 -1.66 13.10 -4.56
N THR A 94 -1.13 14.02 -5.37
CA THR A 94 -1.69 15.37 -5.57
C THR A 94 -2.41 15.50 -6.92
N GLY A 95 -2.94 14.39 -7.44
CA GLY A 95 -3.56 14.31 -8.76
C GLY A 95 -5.00 14.83 -8.79
N CYS A 96 -5.77 14.38 -9.79
CA CYS A 96 -7.13 14.85 -10.02
C CYS A 96 -8.15 14.48 -8.93
N GLY A 97 -7.79 13.58 -8.00
CA GLY A 97 -8.71 13.06 -7.00
C GLY A 97 -9.90 12.30 -7.61
N ILE A 98 -10.80 11.81 -6.77
CA ILE A 98 -11.91 10.95 -7.16
C ILE A 98 -13.21 11.51 -6.58
N PRO A 99 -14.25 11.76 -7.41
CA PRO A 99 -15.57 12.17 -6.93
C PRO A 99 -16.17 11.14 -5.97
N GLU A 100 -16.80 11.60 -4.90
CA GLU A 100 -17.39 10.75 -3.84
C GLU A 100 -18.28 9.62 -4.35
N PRO A 101 -19.19 9.82 -5.35
CA PRO A 101 -20.01 8.73 -5.88
C PRO A 101 -19.21 7.61 -6.54
N LYS A 102 -18.02 7.92 -7.08
CA LYS A 102 -17.12 6.92 -7.68
C LYS A 102 -16.35 6.14 -6.61
N GLN A 103 -16.04 6.76 -5.47
CA GLN A 103 -15.26 6.13 -4.40
C GLN A 103 -15.92 4.86 -3.85
N ILE A 104 -17.25 4.88 -3.68
CA ILE A 104 -18.04 3.76 -3.15
C ILE A 104 -17.87 2.48 -3.97
N LYS A 105 -17.64 2.61 -5.29
CA LYS A 105 -17.59 1.48 -6.21
C LYS A 105 -16.18 1.01 -6.54
N LEU A 106 -15.12 1.72 -6.11
CA LEU A 106 -13.73 1.45 -6.52
C LEU A 106 -13.23 0.03 -6.22
N PHE A 107 -13.73 -0.57 -5.15
CA PHE A 107 -13.31 -1.92 -4.74
C PHE A 107 -14.24 -3.02 -5.26
N ASN A 108 -15.38 -2.68 -5.85
CA ASN A 108 -16.29 -3.66 -6.43
C ASN A 108 -15.69 -4.19 -7.73
N ALA A 109 -15.63 -5.53 -7.85
CA ALA A 109 -15.32 -6.17 -9.12
C ALA A 109 -16.28 -5.63 -10.19
N PHE A 110 -15.75 -5.26 -11.36
CA PHE A 110 -16.54 -4.78 -12.51
C PHE A 110 -17.21 -3.40 -12.36
N SER A 111 -16.77 -2.54 -11.45
CA SER A 111 -17.15 -1.12 -11.47
C SER A 111 -16.45 -0.34 -12.59
N GLN A 112 -16.54 -0.82 -13.82
CA GLN A 112 -16.30 -0.02 -15.01
C GLN A 112 -17.48 0.95 -15.21
N ALA A 113 -17.76 1.78 -14.19
CA ALA A 113 -18.65 2.92 -14.32
C ALA A 113 -17.83 4.09 -14.89
N ASP A 114 -17.39 3.91 -16.13
CA ASP A 114 -17.16 4.92 -17.17
C ASP A 114 -16.15 4.39 -18.18
N SER A 115 -16.67 3.91 -19.32
CA SER A 115 -15.91 3.52 -20.52
C SER A 115 -15.02 4.63 -21.09
N SER A 116 -15.05 5.85 -20.54
CA SER A 116 -14.18 6.97 -20.91
C SER A 116 -12.80 6.91 -20.23
N VAL A 117 -12.72 6.52 -18.95
CA VAL A 117 -11.44 6.51 -18.19
C VAL A 117 -10.52 5.39 -18.66
N THR A 118 -11.08 4.23 -19.00
CA THR A 118 -10.32 3.10 -19.57
C THR A 118 -9.78 3.41 -20.97
N LYS A 119 -10.50 4.24 -21.75
CA LYS A 119 -10.05 4.71 -23.08
C LYS A 119 -8.96 5.77 -22.99
N GLU A 120 -9.01 6.66 -22.00
CA GLU A 120 -8.05 7.77 -21.87
C GLU A 120 -6.76 7.36 -21.13
N TYR A 121 -6.84 6.44 -20.16
CA TYR A 121 -5.70 6.10 -19.30
C TYR A 121 -5.32 4.61 -19.27
N GLY A 122 -6.05 3.73 -19.94
CA GLY A 122 -5.76 2.28 -19.97
C GLY A 122 -5.89 1.56 -18.61
N GLY A 123 -6.03 0.22 -18.66
CA GLY A 123 -6.04 -0.68 -17.50
C GLY A 123 -7.25 -1.63 -17.45
N THR A 124 -7.13 -2.74 -16.74
CA THR A 124 -8.19 -3.76 -16.62
C THR A 124 -9.29 -3.37 -15.62
N GLY A 125 -9.04 -2.36 -14.77
CA GLY A 125 -9.91 -1.98 -13.66
C GLY A 125 -9.90 -2.97 -12.49
N LEU A 126 -9.14 -4.06 -12.57
CA LEU A 126 -9.14 -5.14 -11.57
C LEU A 126 -8.18 -4.88 -10.40
N GLY A 127 -7.21 -3.96 -10.56
CA GLY A 127 -6.11 -3.80 -9.61
C GLY A 127 -6.56 -3.48 -8.19
N LEU A 128 -7.54 -2.58 -8.01
CA LEU A 128 -8.05 -2.21 -6.67
C LEU A 128 -8.87 -3.33 -6.04
N THR A 129 -9.67 -4.06 -6.82
CA THR A 129 -10.40 -5.25 -6.34
C THR A 129 -9.43 -6.34 -5.88
N ILE A 130 -8.40 -6.64 -6.67
CA ILE A 130 -7.36 -7.62 -6.29
C ILE A 130 -6.60 -7.15 -5.05
N THR A 131 -6.27 -5.85 -4.98
CA THR A 131 -5.62 -5.25 -3.79
C THR A 131 -6.47 -5.47 -2.54
N LYS A 132 -7.78 -5.22 -2.63
CA LYS A 132 -8.73 -5.44 -1.53
C LYS A 132 -8.75 -6.91 -1.11
N GLN A 133 -8.89 -7.84 -2.04
CA GLN A 133 -8.86 -9.27 -1.76
C GLN A 133 -7.56 -9.73 -1.09
N PHE A 134 -6.41 -9.24 -1.55
CA PHE A 134 -5.12 -9.55 -0.93
C PHE A 134 -5.03 -9.02 0.50
N CYS A 135 -5.50 -7.79 0.75
CA CYS A 135 -5.53 -7.23 2.09
C CYS A 135 -6.42 -8.05 3.03
N GLU A 136 -7.62 -8.41 2.57
CA GLU A 136 -8.58 -9.22 3.33
C GLU A 136 -8.03 -10.61 3.66
N LEU A 137 -7.41 -11.28 2.69
CA LEU A 137 -6.75 -12.57 2.92
C LEU A 137 -5.66 -12.44 4.01
N MET A 138 -4.92 -11.33 4.03
CA MET A 138 -3.87 -11.07 5.02
C MET A 138 -4.43 -10.64 6.39
N GLY A 139 -5.76 -10.63 6.57
CA GLY A 139 -6.44 -10.21 7.80
C GLY A 139 -6.48 -8.69 7.99
N GLY A 140 -6.26 -7.95 6.90
CA GLY A 140 -6.21 -6.49 6.87
C GLY A 140 -7.32 -5.89 6.02
N ASP A 141 -7.15 -4.61 5.68
CA ASP A 141 -8.07 -3.87 4.81
C ASP A 141 -7.35 -2.78 4.00
N VAL A 142 -8.02 -2.26 2.97
CA VAL A 142 -7.63 -1.09 2.20
C VAL A 142 -8.72 -0.02 2.25
N HIS A 143 -8.33 1.22 2.52
CA HIS A 143 -9.22 2.37 2.58
C HIS A 143 -8.76 3.46 1.62
N ILE A 144 -9.69 4.34 1.25
CA ILE A 144 -9.42 5.54 0.47
C ILE A 144 -9.94 6.78 1.17
N LYS A 145 -9.19 7.88 1.06
CA LYS A 145 -9.68 9.25 1.25
C LYS A 145 -9.29 10.05 0.02
N SER A 146 -10.25 10.65 -0.67
CA SER A 146 -9.97 11.44 -1.88
C SER A 146 -10.87 12.65 -1.94
N ILE A 147 -10.32 13.76 -2.44
CA ILE A 147 -11.07 14.99 -2.71
C ILE A 147 -10.83 15.35 -4.17
N TYR A 148 -11.91 15.49 -4.94
CA TYR A 148 -11.82 15.86 -6.34
C TYR A 148 -11.05 17.18 -6.52
N GLY A 149 -10.07 17.18 -7.43
CA GLY A 149 -9.15 18.28 -7.68
C GLY A 149 -8.00 18.46 -6.67
N LYS A 150 -7.94 17.66 -5.59
CA LYS A 150 -6.88 17.78 -4.55
C LYS A 150 -6.02 16.53 -4.37
N GLY A 151 -6.38 15.43 -5.02
CA GLY A 151 -5.66 14.15 -4.96
C GLY A 151 -6.30 13.11 -4.05
N SER A 152 -5.61 11.99 -3.89
CA SER A 152 -6.10 10.82 -3.15
C SER A 152 -5.09 10.28 -2.16
N THR A 153 -5.57 9.52 -1.18
CA THR A 153 -4.75 8.73 -0.27
C THR A 153 -5.38 7.36 -0.08
N PHE A 154 -4.67 6.33 -0.52
CA PHE A 154 -5.01 4.94 -0.26
C PHE A 154 -4.21 4.43 0.93
N LYS A 155 -4.84 3.66 1.82
CA LYS A 155 -4.19 3.08 3.01
C LYS A 155 -4.45 1.59 3.07
N ILE A 156 -3.41 0.79 2.96
CA ILE A 156 -3.43 -0.64 3.28
C ILE A 156 -3.05 -0.77 4.75
N ASN A 157 -3.84 -1.50 5.52
CA ASN A 157 -3.52 -1.91 6.88
C ASN A 157 -3.50 -3.42 6.94
N ILE A 158 -2.47 -3.99 7.57
CA ILE A 158 -2.38 -5.43 7.84
C ILE A 158 -1.97 -5.64 9.31
N PRO A 159 -2.43 -6.72 9.96
CA PRO A 159 -1.94 -7.09 11.28
C PRO A 159 -0.42 -7.29 11.26
N LEU A 160 0.29 -6.66 12.18
CA LEU A 160 1.74 -6.80 12.31
C LEU A 160 2.06 -8.10 13.04
N CYS A 161 2.61 -9.07 12.31
CA CYS A 161 3.18 -10.29 12.87
C CYS A 161 4.70 -10.20 12.81
N ARG A 162 5.39 -10.22 13.96
CA ARG A 162 6.86 -10.27 14.03
C ARG A 162 7.34 -11.72 14.20
N PRO A 163 8.53 -12.09 13.69
CA PRO A 163 9.13 -13.37 14.03
C PRO A 163 9.39 -13.44 15.54
N MET A 164 9.23 -14.63 16.12
CA MET A 164 9.58 -14.83 17.53
C MET A 164 11.09 -14.67 17.71
N VAL A 165 11.50 -13.65 18.45
CA VAL A 165 12.90 -13.53 18.88
C VAL A 165 13.16 -14.62 19.92
N GLN A 166 13.97 -15.63 19.58
CA GLN A 166 14.50 -16.54 20.59
C GLN A 166 15.41 -15.74 21.52
N ILE A 167 14.90 -15.38 22.69
CA ILE A 167 15.73 -14.88 23.78
C ILE A 167 16.62 -16.05 24.21
N LYS A 168 17.86 -16.11 23.71
CA LYS A 168 18.89 -16.94 24.34
C LYS A 168 19.08 -16.40 25.75
N LYS A 169 18.44 -17.05 26.74
CA LYS A 169 18.78 -16.84 28.15
C LYS A 169 20.26 -17.18 28.28
N LYS A 170 21.11 -16.15 28.37
CA LYS A 170 22.49 -16.31 28.78
C LYS A 170 22.42 -16.72 30.26
N VAL A 171 22.48 -18.02 30.52
CA VAL A 171 22.69 -18.52 31.89
C VAL A 171 24.06 -18.01 32.28
N ILE A 172 24.10 -16.97 33.10
CA ILE A 172 25.31 -16.57 33.81
C ILE A 172 25.41 -17.59 34.94
N ALA A 173 26.21 -18.63 34.73
CA ALA A 173 26.62 -19.50 35.83
C ALA A 173 27.56 -18.67 36.73
N ASN A 174 27.26 -18.70 38.04
CA ASN A 174 28.06 -18.06 39.09
C ASN A 174 29.45 -18.69 39.20
#